data_AF-A0AAV3JJ67-F1
#
_entry.id   AF-A0AAV3JJ67-F1
#
_cell.length_a   1.000
_cell.length_b   1.000
_cell.length_c   1.000
_cell.angle_alpha   90.00
_cell.angle_beta   90.00
_cell.angle_gamma   90.00
#
_symmetry.space_group_name_H-M   'P 1'
#
loop_
_entity.id
_entity.type
_entity.pdbx_description
1 polymer ?
#
loop_
_entity_poly.entity_id
_entity_poly.type
_entity_poly.pdbx_seq_one_letter_code
_entity_poly.pdbx_strand_id
1 'polypeptide(L)'
;MMKTLLDKFVDQLIEIGTFEELDRIYLNNRIMALVGEEGLDQQTDAESLIDIKDKLVDIAVKNGACQELLSKKDMLGAQLMDFITPLPSQVNAAFWKTYKENPK
;
A
#
# COMPACT_ATOMS: atom_id res chain seq x y z
N MET A 1 -7.11 17.18 10.90
CA MET A 1 -6.71 17.49 9.51
C MET A 1 -7.39 16.49 8.60
N MET A 2 -7.91 16.93 7.45
CA MET A 2 -8.38 16.01 6.41
C MET A 2 -7.16 15.24 5.88
N LYS A 3 -7.24 13.91 5.87
CA LYS A 3 -6.20 13.03 5.34
C LYS A 3 -6.49 12.76 3.86
N THR A 4 -5.48 12.91 3.01
CA THR A 4 -5.58 12.60 1.58
C THR A 4 -5.66 11.10 1.34
N LEU A 5 -5.98 10.67 0.11
CA LEU A 5 -5.95 9.25 -0.27
C LEU A 5 -4.56 8.64 -0.02
N LEU A 6 -3.50 9.36 -0.40
CA LEU A 6 -2.12 8.90 -0.18
C LEU A 6 -1.80 8.80 1.32
N ASP A 7 -2.13 9.83 2.10
CA ASP A 7 -1.90 9.82 3.56
C ASP A 7 -2.62 8.63 4.21
N LYS A 8 -3.88 8.37 3.83
CA LYS A 8 -4.64 7.23 4.36
C LYS A 8 -3.98 5.89 4.02
N PHE A 9 -3.48 5.73 2.80
CA PHE A 9 -2.79 4.48 2.42
C PHE A 9 -1.52 4.27 3.26
N VAL A 10 -0.68 5.30 3.35
CA VAL A 10 0.59 5.23 4.09
C VAL A 10 0.34 5.04 5.60
N ASP A 11 -0.65 5.73 6.16
CA ASP A 11 -1.03 5.56 7.56
C ASP A 11 -1.44 4.11 7.87
N GLN A 12 -2.27 3.49 7.02
CA GLN A 12 -2.68 2.11 7.25
C GLN A 12 -1.54 1.11 7.06
N LEU A 13 -0.58 1.37 6.15
CA LEU A 13 0.62 0.54 6.01
C LEU A 13 1.50 0.56 7.26
N ILE A 14 1.64 1.73 7.88
CA ILE A 14 2.38 1.90 9.13
C ILE A 14 1.62 1.26 10.29
N GLU A 15 0.29 1.39 10.33
CA GLU A 15 -0.56 0.78 11.37
C GLU A 15 -0.51 -0.76 11.37
N ILE A 16 -0.39 -1.38 10.18
CA ILE A 16 -0.20 -2.84 10.07
C ILE A 16 1.15 -3.30 10.64
N GLY A 17 2.12 -2.40 10.78
CA GLY A 17 3.42 -2.67 11.37
C GLY A 17 4.45 -3.26 10.41
N THR A 18 4.21 -3.17 9.10
CA THR A 18 5.21 -3.53 8.07
C THR A 18 6.26 -2.44 7.90
N PHE A 19 5.89 -1.18 8.14
CA PHE A 19 6.74 0.01 8.01
C PHE A 19 6.67 0.87 9.26
N GLU A 20 7.69 1.71 9.46
CA GLU A 20 7.72 2.68 10.54
C GLU A 20 7.40 4.10 10.04
N GLU A 21 7.09 5.01 10.96
CA GLU A 21 6.81 6.42 10.63
C GLU A 21 7.99 7.11 9.91
N LEU A 22 9.22 6.65 10.18
CA LEU A 22 10.42 7.10 9.47
C LEU A 22 10.40 6.78 7.97
N ASP A 23 9.66 5.75 7.56
CA ASP A 23 9.55 5.30 6.16
C ASP A 23 8.52 6.12 5.36
N ARG A 24 7.75 7.01 6.00
CA ARG A 24 6.65 7.76 5.36
C ARG A 24 7.08 8.47 4.07
N ILE A 25 8.21 9.18 4.10
CA ILE A 25 8.71 9.92 2.93
C ILE A 25 9.06 8.95 1.79
N TYR A 26 9.67 7.82 2.12
CA TYR A 26 9.97 6.78 1.14
C TYR A 26 8.69 6.19 0.54
N LEU A 27 7.71 5.84 1.38
CA LEU A 27 6.43 5.28 0.93
C LEU A 27 5.70 6.25 -0.01
N ASN A 28 5.56 7.51 0.40
CA ASN A 28 4.95 8.56 -0.43
C ASN A 28 5.60 8.64 -1.81
N ASN A 29 6.92 8.80 -1.85
CA ASN A 29 7.67 8.91 -3.12
C ASN A 29 7.55 7.64 -3.97
N ARG A 30 7.57 6.48 -3.33
CA ARG A 30 7.46 5.20 -4.04
C ARG A 30 6.08 5.01 -4.66
N ILE A 31 5.02 5.36 -3.95
CA ILE A 31 3.64 5.28 -4.45
C ILE A 31 3.43 6.29 -5.57
N MET A 32 3.85 7.56 -5.38
CA MET A 32 3.77 8.59 -6.43
C MET A 32 4.51 8.17 -7.71
N ALA A 33 5.66 7.51 -7.59
CA ALA A 33 6.40 7.00 -8.74
C ALA A 33 5.65 5.87 -9.50
N LEU A 34 4.74 5.14 -8.83
CA LEU A 34 3.96 4.06 -9.44
C LEU A 34 2.65 4.58 -10.09
N VAL A 35 2.02 5.59 -9.49
CA VAL A 35 0.66 6.01 -9.85
C VAL A 35 0.55 7.45 -10.38
N GLY A 36 1.65 8.21 -10.35
CA GLY A 36 1.64 9.64 -10.63
C GLY A 36 1.19 10.47 -9.43
N GLU A 37 1.36 11.80 -9.53
CA GLU A 37 1.11 12.73 -8.42
C GLU A 37 -0.32 13.31 -8.44
N GLU A 38 -0.93 13.42 -9.62
CA GLU A 38 -2.23 14.06 -9.79
C GLU A 38 -3.37 13.23 -9.16
N GLY A 39 -4.24 13.87 -8.39
CA GLY A 39 -5.44 13.26 -7.80
C GLY A 39 -5.22 12.44 -6.53
N LEU A 40 -3.98 12.38 -6.01
CA LEU A 40 -3.67 11.70 -4.74
C LEU A 40 -4.13 12.47 -3.49
N ASP A 41 -4.33 13.78 -3.63
CA ASP A 41 -4.82 14.70 -2.61
C ASP A 41 -6.34 14.60 -2.40
N GLN A 42 -7.05 13.90 -3.28
CA GLN A 42 -8.50 13.76 -3.20
C GLN A 42 -8.93 13.05 -1.91
N GLN A 43 -10.12 13.41 -1.43
CA GLN A 43 -10.73 12.69 -0.33
C GLN A 43 -11.30 11.36 -0.78
N THR A 44 -11.25 10.40 0.13
CA THR A 44 -11.75 9.06 -0.09
C THR A 44 -12.53 8.60 1.12
N ASP A 45 -13.70 8.00 0.87
CA ASP A 45 -14.46 7.28 1.89
C ASP A 45 -14.07 5.79 1.95
N ALA A 46 -13.04 5.38 1.19
CA ALA A 46 -12.53 4.02 1.28
C ALA A 46 -11.89 3.79 2.65
N GLU A 47 -12.33 2.72 3.32
CA GLU A 47 -11.85 2.36 4.65
C GLU A 47 -10.79 1.26 4.59
N SER A 48 -10.89 0.31 3.64
CA SER A 48 -9.93 -0.78 3.55
C SER A 48 -8.73 -0.42 2.67
N LEU A 49 -7.55 -0.94 3.02
CA LEU A 49 -6.34 -0.86 2.19
C LEU A 49 -6.57 -1.38 0.77
N ILE A 50 -7.42 -2.40 0.60
CA ILE A 50 -7.70 -2.98 -0.70
C ILE A 50 -8.46 -1.99 -1.58
N ASP A 51 -9.48 -1.34 -1.02
CA ASP A 51 -10.26 -0.32 -1.72
C ASP A 51 -9.40 0.91 -2.06
N ILE A 52 -8.53 1.32 -1.13
CA ILE A 52 -7.58 2.42 -1.37
C ILE A 52 -6.61 2.06 -2.49
N LYS A 53 -6.07 0.82 -2.49
CA LYS A 53 -5.21 0.29 -3.55
C LYS A 53 -5.92 0.27 -4.90
N ASP A 54 -7.19 -0.14 -4.96
CA ASP A 54 -7.96 -0.11 -6.22
C ASP A 54 -8.13 1.33 -6.75
N LYS A 55 -8.40 2.30 -5.86
CA LYS A 55 -8.43 3.72 -6.24
C LYS A 55 -7.08 4.24 -6.75
N LEU A 56 -5.97 3.80 -6.16
CA LEU A 56 -4.62 4.15 -6.63
C LEU A 56 -4.35 3.59 -8.03
N VAL A 57 -4.83 2.39 -8.35
CA VAL A 57 -4.76 1.84 -9.72
C VAL A 57 -5.57 2.69 -10.70
N ASP A 58 -6.78 3.11 -10.32
CA ASP A 58 -7.61 3.98 -11.17
C ASP A 58 -6.94 5.34 -11.42
N ILE A 59 -6.28 5.91 -10.41
CA ILE A 59 -5.48 7.14 -10.56
C ILE A 59 -4.31 6.92 -11.52
N ALA A 60 -3.59 5.81 -11.37
CA ALA A 60 -2.46 5.50 -12.25
C ALA A 60 -2.89 5.43 -13.73
N VAL A 61 -4.08 4.91 -14.00
CA VAL A 61 -4.65 4.89 -15.36
C VAL A 61 -4.98 6.30 -15.83
N LYS A 62 -5.62 7.12 -15.00
CA LYS A 62 -5.96 8.52 -15.33
C LYS A 62 -4.71 9.37 -15.59
N ASN A 63 -3.65 9.14 -14.81
CA ASN A 63 -2.38 9.85 -14.93
C ASN A 63 -1.50 9.33 -16.08
N GLY A 64 -1.94 8.29 -16.79
CA GLY A 64 -1.16 7.66 -17.86
C GLY A 64 0.05 6.86 -17.37
N ALA A 65 0.22 6.68 -16.05
CA ALA A 65 1.25 5.84 -15.44
C ALA A 65 0.99 4.34 -15.67
N CYS A 66 -0.28 3.96 -15.87
CA CYS A 66 -0.70 2.60 -16.21
C CYS A 66 -1.61 2.61 -17.44
N GLN A 67 -1.44 1.62 -18.33
CA GLN A 67 -2.34 1.47 -19.48
C GLN A 67 -3.71 0.94 -19.03
N GLU A 68 -4.77 1.31 -19.74
CA GLU A 68 -6.13 0.80 -19.50
C GLU A 68 -6.32 -0.62 -20.06
N LEU A 69 -5.46 -1.54 -19.62
CA LEU A 69 -5.51 -2.96 -19.94
C LEU A 69 -5.61 -3.74 -18.63
N LEU A 70 -6.51 -4.72 -18.57
CA LEU A 70 -6.73 -5.51 -17.34
C LEU A 70 -5.42 -6.08 -16.78
N SER A 71 -4.58 -6.69 -17.63
CA SER A 71 -3.29 -7.24 -17.20
C SER A 71 -2.33 -6.18 -16.64
N LYS A 72 -2.39 -4.93 -17.11
CA LYS A 72 -1.55 -3.83 -16.59
C LYS A 72 -2.06 -3.33 -15.25
N LYS A 73 -3.38 -3.22 -15.09
CA LYS A 73 -4.02 -2.93 -13.80
C LYS A 73 -3.69 -4.01 -12.77
N ASP A 74 -3.75 -5.28 -13.16
CA ASP A 74 -3.41 -6.41 -12.28
C ASP A 74 -1.94 -6.39 -11.86
N MET A 75 -1.02 -6.12 -12.80
CA MET A 75 0.41 -5.98 -12.49
C MET A 75 0.69 -4.85 -11.50
N LEU A 76 0.09 -3.67 -11.71
CA LEU A 76 0.25 -2.55 -10.78
C LEU A 76 -0.39 -2.86 -9.43
N GLY A 77 -1.58 -3.47 -9.42
CA GLY A 77 -2.24 -3.92 -8.21
C GLY A 77 -1.37 -4.88 -7.40
N ALA A 78 -0.69 -5.82 -8.06
CA ALA A 78 0.28 -6.72 -7.42
C ALA A 78 1.48 -5.96 -6.83
N GLN A 79 2.03 -4.98 -7.55
CA GLN A 79 3.12 -4.13 -7.03
C GLN A 79 2.69 -3.31 -5.80
N LEU A 80 1.44 -2.84 -5.76
CA LEU A 80 0.91 -2.15 -4.58
C LEU A 80 0.65 -3.12 -3.42
N MET A 81 0.30 -4.38 -3.72
CA MET A 81 0.15 -5.43 -2.71
C MET A 81 1.48 -5.80 -2.02
N ASP A 82 2.63 -5.57 -2.66
CA ASP A 82 3.95 -5.79 -2.05
C ASP A 82 4.17 -4.92 -0.79
N PHE A 83 3.50 -3.77 -0.68
CA PHE A 83 3.52 -2.97 0.55
C PHE A 83 2.60 -3.53 1.63
N ILE A 84 1.48 -4.13 1.23
CA ILE A 84 0.43 -4.59 2.14
C ILE A 84 0.80 -5.97 2.74
N THR A 85 1.41 -6.83 1.92
CA THR A 85 1.58 -8.24 2.25
C THR A 85 3.00 -8.52 2.74
N PRO A 86 3.19 -8.95 3.99
CA PRO A 86 4.50 -9.31 4.49
C PRO A 86 5.04 -10.55 3.75
N LEU A 87 6.37 -10.64 3.68
CA LEU A 87 7.01 -11.79 3.04
C LEU A 87 6.73 -13.07 3.85
N PRO A 88 6.55 -14.23 3.19
CA PRO A 88 6.35 -15.51 3.89
C PRO A 88 7.46 -15.84 4.89
N SER A 89 8.70 -15.43 4.60
CA SER A 89 9.84 -15.60 5.51
C SER A 89 9.69 -14.80 6.81
N GLN A 90 9.16 -13.57 6.74
CA GLN A 90 8.91 -12.72 7.90
C GLN A 90 7.78 -13.28 8.76
N VAL A 91 6.68 -13.71 8.12
CA VAL A 91 5.54 -14.34 8.80
C VAL A 91 6.01 -15.61 9.53
N ASN A 92 6.78 -16.47 8.86
CA ASN A 92 7.33 -17.68 9.48
C ASN A 92 8.29 -17.36 10.63
N ALA A 93 9.18 -16.38 10.48
CA ALA A 93 10.12 -15.99 11.52
C ALA A 93 9.38 -15.45 12.76
N ALA A 94 8.36 -14.61 12.56
CA ALA A 94 7.51 -14.10 13.63
C ALA A 94 6.79 -15.24 14.36
N PHE A 95 6.18 -16.18 13.63
CA PHE A 95 5.52 -17.36 14.19
C PHE A 95 6.46 -18.20 15.05
N TRP A 96 7.64 -18.57 14.54
CA TRP A 96 8.57 -19.41 15.30
C TRP A 96 9.16 -18.70 16.52
N LYS A 97 9.32 -17.37 16.46
CA LYS A 97 9.73 -16.57 17.61
C LYS A 97 8.67 -16.60 18.71
N THR A 98 7.41 -16.27 18.39
CA THR A 98 6.33 -16.28 19.38
C THR A 98 6.06 -17.68 19.91
N TYR A 99 6.13 -18.71 19.05
CA TYR A 99 6.00 -20.10 19.46
C TYR A 99 7.09 -20.53 20.45
N LYS A 100 8.33 -20.07 20.26
CA LYS A 100 9.42 -20.36 21.22
C LYS A 100 9.18 -19.72 22.58
N GLU A 101 8.61 -18.52 22.60
CA GLU A 101 8.29 -17.77 23.83
C GLU A 101 7.04 -18.33 24.52
N ASN A 102 6.03 -18.77 23.75
CA ASN A 102 4.81 -19.38 24.24
C ASN A 102 4.30 -20.46 23.25
N PRO A 103 4.67 -21.74 23.45
CA PRO A 103 4.40 -22.81 22.48
C PRO A 103 2.97 -23.38 22.54
N LYS A 104 2.06 -22.73 23.27
CA LYS A 104 0.69 -23.19 23.51
C LYS A 104 -0.30 -22.52 22.58
#